data_AF-A0A067DGB9-F1
#
_entry.id   AF-A0A067DGB9-F1
#
_cell.length_a   1.000
_cell.length_b   1.000
_cell.length_c   1.000
_cell.angle_alpha   90.00
_cell.angle_beta   90.00
_cell.angle_gamma   90.00
#
_symmetry.space_group_name_H-M   'P 1'
#
loop_
_entity.id
_entity.type
_entity.pdbx_description
1 polymer ?
#
loop_
_entity_poly.entity_id
_entity_poly.type
_entity_poly.pdbx_seq_one_letter_code
_entity_poly.pdbx_strand_id
1 'polypeptide(L)' 'MAILSRMHFKEVLRANPVQAESHDEFSQWLCHVHNVVNRSLGKLVFPCERVDARWGKLECEQRACDLQGTTDSADQIC' A
#
# COMPACT_ATOMS: atom_id res chain seq x y z
N MET A 1 0.85 -1.17 3.74
CA MET A 1 1.38 -2.44 3.18
C MET A 1 2.64 -2.82 3.92
N ALA A 2 2.70 -3.97 4.58
CA ALA A 2 3.96 -4.55 5.04
C ALA A 2 3.82 -6.06 5.28
N ILE A 3 5.00 -6.70 5.29
CA ILE A 3 5.31 -8.12 5.52
C ILE A 3 5.31 -8.95 4.24
N LEU A 4 6.32 -8.67 3.42
CA LEU A 4 6.92 -9.64 2.52
C LEU A 4 8.39 -9.74 2.94
N SER A 5 8.82 -10.89 3.46
CA SER A 5 10.25 -11.12 3.70
C SER A 5 10.99 -11.00 2.36
N ARG A 6 12.19 -10.42 2.36
CA ARG A 6 12.93 -10.06 1.14
C ARG A 6 13.17 -11.26 0.20
N MET A 7 13.20 -12.48 0.73
CA MET A 7 13.37 -13.72 -0.02
C MET A 7 12.06 -14.19 -0.67
N HIS A 8 10.96 -14.24 0.10
CA HIS A 8 9.66 -14.66 -0.43
C HIS A 8 9.14 -13.68 -1.49
N PHE A 9 9.47 -12.39 -1.35
CA PHE A 9 9.04 -11.39 -2.32
C PHE A 9 9.56 -11.65 -3.74
N LYS A 10 10.80 -12.12 -3.89
CA LYS A 10 11.36 -12.41 -5.22
C LYS A 10 10.61 -13.51 -5.96
N GLU A 11 10.15 -14.53 -5.24
CA GLU A 11 9.35 -15.63 -5.82
C GLU A 11 7.97 -15.13 -6.22
N VAL A 12 7.35 -14.33 -5.34
CA VAL A 12 6.05 -13.72 -5.62
C VAL A 12 6.11 -12.80 -6.84
N LEU A 13 7.17 -11.99 -6.99
CA LEU A 13 7.39 -11.14 -8.16
C LEU A 13 7.63 -11.93 -9.45
N ARG A 14 8.30 -13.08 -9.39
CA ARG A 14 8.46 -13.95 -10.57
C ARG A 14 7.14 -14.55 -11.02
N ALA A 15 6.27 -14.91 -10.08
CA ALA A 15 4.96 -15.48 -10.38
C ALA A 15 3.91 -14.42 -10.75
N ASN A 16 4.11 -13.17 -10.33
CA ASN A 16 3.17 -12.06 -10.55
C ASN A 16 3.94 -10.89 -11.19
N PRO A 17 4.07 -10.86 -12.53
CA PRO A 17 4.81 -9.79 -13.21
C PRO A 17 4.21 -8.42 -12.85
N VAL A 18 5.09 -7.45 -12.62
CA VAL A 18 4.70 -6.09 -12.22
C VAL A 18 3.93 -5.43 -13.36
N GLN A 19 2.78 -4.89 -13.02
CA GLN A 19 1.97 -4.04 -13.91
C GLN A 19 2.08 -2.60 -13.40
N ALA A 20 2.64 -1.71 -14.21
CA ALA A 20 3.02 -0.36 -13.78
C ALA A 20 2.92 0.69 -14.91
N GLU A 21 2.01 0.51 -15.87
CA GLU A 21 1.77 1.47 -16.93
C GLU A 21 0.98 2.70 -16.43
N SER A 22 0.20 2.53 -15.36
CA SER A 22 -0.53 3.63 -14.71
C SER A 22 -0.55 3.50 -13.18
N HIS A 23 -0.90 4.60 -12.50
CA HIS A 23 -1.11 4.61 -11.05
C HIS A 23 -2.13 3.56 -10.62
N ASP A 24 -3.29 3.52 -11.29
CA ASP A 24 -4.40 2.66 -10.91
C ASP A 24 -4.05 1.19 -11.12
N GLU A 25 -3.42 0.86 -12.25
CA GLU A 25 -2.94 -0.48 -12.54
C GLU A 25 -1.91 -0.95 -11.51
N PHE A 26 -0.95 -0.08 -11.16
CA PHE A 26 0.07 -0.40 -10.16
C PHE A 26 -0.52 -0.58 -8.76
N SER A 27 -1.45 0.29 -8.36
CA SER A 27 -2.15 0.22 -7.08
C SER A 27 -2.95 -1.08 -6.95
N GLN A 28 -3.67 -1.46 -8.01
CA GLN A 28 -4.41 -2.73 -8.06
C GLN A 28 -3.47 -3.93 -8.00
N TRP A 29 -2.40 -3.93 -8.80
CA TRP A 29 -1.40 -5.00 -8.79
C TRP A 29 -0.80 -5.20 -7.39
N LEU A 30 -0.40 -4.11 -6.72
CA LEU A 30 0.12 -4.16 -5.36
C LEU A 30 -0.88 -4.76 -4.38
N CYS A 31 -2.18 -4.40 -4.50
CA CYS A 31 -3.23 -4.97 -3.66
C CYS A 31 -3.36 -6.48 -3.87
N HIS A 32 -3.40 -6.93 -5.12
CA HIS A 32 -3.52 -8.35 -5.45
C HIS A 32 -2.34 -9.17 -4.92
N VAL A 33 -1.12 -8.68 -5.13
CA VAL A 33 0.10 -9.31 -4.61
C VAL A 33 0.11 -9.34 -3.08
N HIS A 34 -0.36 -8.29 -2.42
CA HIS A 34 -0.52 -8.28 -0.96
C HIS A 34 -1.50 -9.36 -0.48
N ASN A 35 -2.59 -9.58 -1.21
CA ASN A 35 -3.58 -10.60 -0.87
C ASN A 35 -3.09 -12.04 -1.09
N VAL A 36 -2.17 -12.28 -2.04
CA VAL A 36 -1.47 -13.57 -2.17
C VAL A 36 -0.75 -13.93 -0.86
N VAL A 37 -0.10 -12.94 -0.25
CA VAL A 37 0.63 -13.09 1.02
C VAL A 37 -0.32 -13.19 2.21
N ASN A 38 -1.38 -12.39 2.24
CA ASN A 38 -2.40 -12.52 3.29
C ASN A 38 -2.98 -13.93 3.33
N ARG A 39 -3.28 -14.51 2.17
CA ARG A 39 -3.76 -15.89 2.05
C ARG A 39 -2.75 -16.90 2.61
N SER A 40 -1.47 -16.77 2.28
CA SER A 40 -0.44 -17.69 2.78
C SER A 40 -0.24 -17.60 4.30
N LEU A 41 -0.51 -16.44 4.89
CA LEU A 41 -0.46 -16.18 6.32
C LEU A 41 -1.79 -16.41 7.06
N GLY A 42 -2.85 -16.86 6.37
CA GLY A 42 -4.19 -17.02 6.97
C GLY A 42 -4.85 -15.71 7.40
N LYS A 43 -4.43 -14.57 6.85
CA LYS A 43 -5.02 -13.25 7.10
C LYS A 43 -6.22 -13.03 6.18
N LEU A 44 -7.10 -12.11 6.61
CA LEU A 44 -8.24 -11.69 5.80
C LEU A 44 -7.79 -11.05 4.48
N VAL A 45 -8.59 -11.28 3.44
CA VAL A 45 -8.41 -10.65 2.13
C VAL A 45 -8.86 -9.20 2.20
N PHE A 46 -8.02 -8.30 1.71
CA PHE A 46 -8.36 -6.88 1.60
C PHE A 46 -9.17 -6.63 0.31
N PRO A 47 -10.29 -5.89 0.35
CA PRO A 47 -11.07 -5.54 -0.84
C PRO A 47 -10.32 -4.51 -1.70
N CYS A 48 -9.80 -4.93 -2.86
CA CYS A 48 -8.95 -4.08 -3.71
C CYS A 48 -9.71 -2.91 -4.35
N GLU A 49 -11.04 -2.93 -4.35
CA GLU A 49 -11.90 -1.80 -4.73
C GLU A 49 -11.70 -0.59 -3.79
N ARG A 50 -11.12 -0.80 -2.60
CA ARG A 50 -10.84 0.24 -1.61
C ARG A 50 -9.35 0.62 -1.53
N VAL A 51 -8.52 0.17 -2.48
CA VAL A 51 -7.08 0.43 -2.44
C VAL A 51 -6.77 1.93 -2.48
N ASP A 52 -7.45 2.69 -3.34
CA ASP A 52 -7.25 4.14 -3.45
C ASP A 52 -7.82 4.91 -2.27
N ALA A 53 -8.96 4.48 -1.71
CA ALA A 53 -9.48 5.08 -0.48
C ALA A 53 -8.52 4.88 0.71
N ARG A 54 -7.73 3.80 0.70
CA ARG A 54 -6.82 3.47 1.79
C ARG A 54 -5.41 4.03 1.62
N TRP A 55 -4.91 4.07 0.38
CA TRP A 55 -3.51 4.38 0.03
C TRP A 55 -3.37 5.30 -1.20
N GLY A 56 -4.47 5.69 -1.82
CA GLY A 56 -4.47 6.60 -2.95
C GLY A 56 -4.09 8.01 -2.54
N LYS A 57 -4.09 8.91 -3.53
CA LYS A 57 -3.71 10.30 -3.31
C LYS A 57 -4.69 10.95 -2.34
N LEU A 58 -4.16 11.53 -1.27
CA LEU A 58 -4.87 12.58 -0.55
C LEU A 58 -4.88 13.80 -1.48
N GLU A 59 -6.06 14.27 -1.87
CA GLU A 59 -6.21 15.57 -2.53
C GLU A 59 -5.95 16.64 -1.48
N CYS A 60 -4.69 17.09 -1.40
CA CYS A 60 -4.27 18.02 -0.37
C CYS A 60 -4.29 19.43 -0.92
N GLU A 61 -5.37 20.14 -0.64
CA GLU A 61 -5.41 21.57 -0.89
C GLU A 61 -4.28 22.24 -0.12
N GLN A 62 -3.41 22.95 -0.84
CA GLN A 62 -2.28 23.68 -0.26
C GLN A 62 -1.33 22.84 0.61
N ARG A 63 -1.12 21.55 0.29
CA ARG A 63 -0.18 20.67 1.02
C ARG A 63 -0.56 20.44 2.50
N ALA A 64 -1.83 20.65 2.86
CA ALA A 64 -2.31 20.54 4.24
C ALA A 64 -2.22 19.12 4.86
N CYS A 65 -1.97 18.09 4.04
CA CYS A 65 -1.78 16.71 4.48
C CYS A 65 -0.31 16.29 4.55
N ASP A 66 0.63 17.17 4.17
CA ASP A 66 2.05 16.87 4.29
C ASP A 66 2.31 16.60 5.77
N LEU A 67 2.56 15.33 6.11
CA LEU A 67 3.11 14.98 7.41
C LEU A 67 4.54 15.50 7.44
N GLN A 68 4.70 16.80 7.70
CA GLN A 68 5.97 17.39 8.08
C GLN A 68 6.36 16.68 9.37
N GLY A 69 7.47 15.96 9.35
CA GLY A 69 8.04 15.37 10.55
C GLY A 69 8.37 16.48 11.54
N THR A 70 7.46 16.78 12.45
CA THR A 70 7.67 17.75 13.51
C THR A 70 8.65 17.13 14.51
N THR A 71 9.91 17.51 14.41
CA THR A 71 10.78 17.45 15.58
C THR A 71 10.31 18.54 16.52
N ASP A 72 9.80 18.11 17.67
CA ASP A 72 9.39 18.88 18.84
C ASP A 72 7.93 19.37 18.92
N SER A 73 7.29 18.74 19.91
CA SER A 73 6.41 19.32 20.92
C SER A 73 4.92 19.44 20.59
N ALA A 74 4.22 18.50 21.23
CA ALA A 74 2.86 18.56 21.75
C ALA A 74 1.72 18.53 20.73
N ASP A 75 0.98 17.42 20.83
CA ASP A 75 -0.46 17.34 20.71
C ASP A 75 -1.08 17.90 19.43
N GLN A 76 -1.27 17.01 18.45
CA GLN A 76 -2.54 16.99 17.76
C GLN A 76 -2.94 15.57 17.38
N ILE A 77 -3.87 15.07 18.19
CA ILE A 77 -4.78 13.98 17.91
C ILE A 77 -5.53 14.30 16.61
N CYS A 78 -5.34 13.43 15.62
CA CYS A 78 -6.35 13.06 14.64
C CYS A 78 -6.38 11.53 14.59
#